data_AF-A0A1Q3MTB8-F1
#
_entry.id   AF-A0A1Q3MTB8-F1
#
_cell.length_a   1.000
_cell.length_b   1.000
_cell.length_c   1.000
_cell.angle_alpha   90.00
_cell.angle_beta   90.00
_cell.angle_gamma   90.00
#
_symmetry.space_group_name_H-M   'P 1'
#
loop_
_entity.id
_entity.type
_entity.pdbx_description
1 polymer ?
#
loop_
_entity_poly.entity_id
_entity_poly.type
_entity_poly.pdbx_seq_one_letter_code
_entity_poly.pdbx_strand_id
1 'polypeptide(L)'
;MVFFTLKSLLAVGLFCSVPMLRQLSSRPGCAYDRKGSFWNTRKNTDPMLTATYTLHIAFTDAQLQRLYATGANVIIAKPGPGSPYVSWQVFRPLRNNTLSWQEAYGIYIADAPICDGAGLVPVAGVPSGAVMDRLYTLDKKGNISGPGTDGLPGAFALLNNWRRGRGCLTTGLFQNALINGREVTGNAVSAVPVLFQNTAVIRPAPTLQLWVQSGVVSNTVITQVESPVTTLTFGEGRERLAVAYDADAGIFIPAATGDYAAAVPIPELGMVW
;
A
#
# COMPACT_ATOMS: atom_id res chain seq x y z
N MET A 1 19.27 -3.59 53.51
CA MET A 1 18.34 -3.79 54.63
C MET A 1 17.99 -2.42 55.22
N VAL A 2 16.93 -1.78 54.73
CA VAL A 2 16.38 -0.52 55.30
C VAL A 2 14.87 -0.62 55.17
N PHE A 3 14.16 -0.48 56.29
CA PHE A 3 12.70 -0.46 56.32
C PHE A 3 12.18 0.96 56.12
N PHE A 4 11.12 1.12 55.32
CA PHE A 4 10.23 2.28 55.42
C PHE A 4 8.78 1.81 55.38
N THR A 5 8.15 1.82 56.55
CA THR A 5 6.71 1.60 56.74
C THR A 5 6.01 2.95 56.87
N LEU A 6 4.91 3.17 56.14
CA LEU A 6 3.96 4.24 56.48
C LEU A 6 2.52 3.72 56.44
N LYS A 7 1.76 4.07 57.47
CA LYS A 7 0.38 3.63 57.72
C LYS A 7 -0.62 4.46 56.90
N SER A 8 -1.58 3.73 56.32
CA SER A 8 -3.03 3.83 56.56
C SER A 8 -3.68 5.20 56.81
N LEU A 9 -4.72 5.50 56.01
CA LEU A 9 -5.93 6.16 56.51
C LEU A 9 -7.17 5.66 55.73
N LEU A 10 -8.23 5.31 56.45
CA LEU A 10 -9.54 4.97 55.87
C LEU A 10 -10.39 6.25 55.71
N ALA A 11 -11.31 6.23 54.76
CA ALA A 11 -12.55 7.01 54.81
C ALA A 11 -13.72 6.14 54.35
N VAL A 12 -14.80 6.12 55.13
CA VAL A 12 -16.01 5.29 54.95
C VAL A 12 -17.25 6.19 55.02
N GLY A 13 -18.24 5.93 54.16
CA GLY A 13 -19.53 6.63 54.08
C GLY A 13 -20.16 6.36 52.70
N LEU A 14 -21.16 5.51 52.46
CA LEU A 14 -22.26 4.91 53.25
C LEU A 14 -23.55 5.75 53.31
N PHE A 15 -24.64 5.19 52.74
CA PHE A 15 -26.04 5.68 52.66
C PHE A 15 -26.30 6.96 51.82
N CYS A 16 -27.49 7.17 51.21
CA CYS A 16 -28.82 6.59 51.49
C CYS A 16 -29.67 6.30 50.22
N SER A 17 -30.87 5.72 50.40
CA SER A 17 -31.68 5.08 49.34
C SER A 17 -33.12 5.62 49.23
N VAL A 18 -33.65 5.79 48.00
CA VAL A 18 -35.04 5.40 47.58
C VAL A 18 -36.20 6.23 48.22
N PRO A 19 -37.52 6.21 47.84
CA PRO A 19 -38.30 5.68 46.67
C PRO A 19 -39.26 6.68 45.95
N MET A 20 -39.98 6.20 44.88
CA MET A 20 -41.43 6.43 44.56
C MET A 20 -41.97 7.87 44.23
N LEU A 21 -43.15 8.12 43.60
CA LEU A 21 -44.33 7.33 43.14
C LEU A 21 -45.16 8.13 42.07
N ARG A 22 -45.81 7.42 41.11
CA ARG A 22 -47.12 7.71 40.40
C ARG A 22 -47.31 8.96 39.49
N GLN A 23 -47.81 8.83 38.23
CA GLN A 23 -49.22 8.66 37.71
C GLN A 23 -50.09 9.95 37.77
N LEU A 24 -51.00 10.32 36.83
CA LEU A 24 -51.48 9.79 35.52
C LEU A 24 -51.56 10.96 34.49
N SER A 25 -51.72 10.75 33.17
CA SER A 25 -53.01 10.87 32.42
C SER A 25 -52.73 11.21 30.93
N SER A 26 -53.64 11.12 29.93
CA SER A 26 -54.79 10.22 29.70
C SER A 26 -55.34 10.26 28.24
N ARG A 27 -55.24 9.15 27.49
CA ARG A 27 -55.99 8.84 26.24
C ARG A 27 -55.74 9.82 25.03
N PRO A 28 -56.53 9.80 23.92
CA PRO A 28 -56.24 8.92 22.79
C PRO A 28 -56.21 9.61 21.40
N GLY A 29 -55.59 8.95 20.41
CA GLY A 29 -56.11 8.98 19.05
C GLY A 29 -55.15 9.32 17.90
N CYS A 30 -55.50 8.73 16.75
CA CYS A 30 -55.29 9.21 15.38
C CYS A 30 -53.94 8.97 14.67
N ALA A 31 -54.08 8.40 13.47
CA ALA A 31 -53.21 8.50 12.30
C ALA A 31 -51.77 7.95 12.38
N TYR A 32 -51.64 6.65 12.09
CA TYR A 32 -50.43 6.12 11.46
C TYR A 32 -50.42 6.56 9.97
N ASP A 33 -49.98 7.78 9.68
CA ASP A 33 -49.73 8.23 8.29
C ASP A 33 -48.47 7.53 7.77
N ARG A 34 -48.66 6.54 6.89
CA ARG A 34 -47.57 5.75 6.30
C ARG A 34 -46.92 6.51 5.13
N LYS A 35 -46.44 7.72 5.37
CA LYS A 35 -45.52 8.40 4.45
C LYS A 35 -44.13 7.84 4.65
N GLY A 36 -43.70 7.04 3.68
CA GLY A 36 -42.35 6.51 3.65
C GLY A 36 -41.34 7.65 3.72
N SER A 37 -40.64 7.75 4.84
CA SER A 37 -39.33 8.40 4.87
C SER A 37 -38.44 7.56 3.97
N PHE A 38 -38.38 7.99 2.71
CA PHE A 38 -37.50 7.45 1.70
C PHE A 38 -36.09 7.89 2.13
N TRP A 39 -35.48 7.11 3.03
CA TRP A 39 -34.08 7.23 3.36
C TRP A 39 -33.33 7.15 2.04
N ASN A 40 -32.92 8.32 1.55
CA ASN A 40 -32.12 8.46 0.36
C ASN A 40 -30.72 7.95 0.70
N THR A 41 -30.60 6.62 0.72
CA THR A 41 -29.34 5.91 0.58
C THR A 41 -28.80 6.22 -0.79
N ARG A 42 -28.31 7.45 -0.95
CA ARG A 42 -27.18 7.71 -1.82
C ARG A 42 -26.11 6.74 -1.35
N LYS A 43 -25.95 5.64 -2.09
CA LYS A 43 -24.70 4.90 -2.09
C LYS A 43 -23.66 5.92 -2.50
N ASN A 44 -22.99 6.51 -1.52
CA ASN A 44 -21.87 7.43 -1.75
C ASN A 44 -20.62 6.63 -2.12
N THR A 45 -20.81 5.66 -3.03
CA THR A 45 -19.82 5.09 -3.92
C THR A 45 -19.86 5.95 -5.18
N ASP A 46 -19.50 7.22 -5.01
CA ASP A 46 -18.74 7.86 -6.06
C ASP A 46 -17.35 7.21 -5.97
N PRO A 47 -16.97 6.30 -6.88
CA PRO A 47 -15.65 5.70 -6.81
C PRO A 47 -14.66 6.85 -6.95
N MET A 48 -13.88 7.13 -5.90
CA MET A 48 -12.75 8.06 -6.04
C MET A 48 -11.94 7.55 -7.22
N LEU A 49 -11.90 8.33 -8.31
CA LEU A 49 -11.29 7.94 -9.57
C LEU A 49 -9.80 7.75 -9.32
N THR A 50 -9.42 6.52 -8.97
CA THR A 50 -8.03 6.14 -8.75
C THR A 50 -7.37 6.12 -10.10
N ALA A 51 -6.47 7.07 -10.31
CA ALA A 51 -5.73 7.19 -11.55
C ALA A 51 -5.08 5.84 -11.88
N THR A 52 -5.37 5.35 -13.08
CA THR A 52 -4.87 4.07 -13.58
C THR A 52 -3.73 4.35 -14.54
N TYR A 53 -2.61 3.70 -14.29
CA TYR A 53 -1.38 3.92 -15.04
C TYR A 53 -0.98 2.66 -15.79
N THR A 54 -0.34 2.86 -16.95
CA THR A 54 0.21 1.79 -17.77
C THR A 54 1.62 2.12 -18.20
N LEU A 55 2.52 1.15 -18.03
CA LEU A 55 3.89 1.18 -18.50
C LEU A 55 4.08 0.02 -19.48
N HIS A 56 4.45 0.33 -20.72
CA HIS A 56 4.87 -0.65 -21.71
C HIS A 56 6.40 -0.71 -21.77
N ILE A 57 6.95 -1.93 -21.80
CA ILE A 57 8.40 -2.19 -21.83
C ILE A 57 8.72 -3.16 -22.97
N ALA A 58 9.49 -2.70 -23.96
CA ALA A 58 9.90 -3.47 -25.14
C ALA A 58 11.36 -3.96 -25.06
N PHE A 59 11.59 -5.15 -25.60
CA PHE A 59 12.90 -5.79 -25.76
C PHE A 59 13.01 -6.44 -27.15
N THR A 60 14.20 -6.45 -27.74
CA THR A 60 14.49 -7.25 -28.94
C THR A 60 14.89 -8.68 -28.57
N ASP A 61 14.75 -9.64 -29.50
CA ASP A 61 15.08 -11.04 -29.24
C ASP A 61 16.55 -11.24 -28.82
N ALA A 62 17.47 -10.48 -29.42
CA ALA A 62 18.90 -10.49 -29.08
C ALA A 62 19.19 -9.88 -27.69
N GLN A 63 18.28 -9.06 -27.14
CA GLN A 63 18.34 -8.61 -25.76
C GLN A 63 17.80 -9.70 -24.82
N LEU A 64 16.63 -10.28 -25.14
CA LEU A 64 16.04 -11.35 -24.34
C LEU A 64 16.99 -12.55 -24.18
N GLN A 65 17.66 -12.98 -25.25
CA GLN A 65 18.67 -14.04 -25.18
C GLN A 65 19.79 -13.72 -24.19
N ARG A 66 20.33 -12.49 -24.21
CA ARG A 66 21.36 -12.03 -23.27
C ARG A 66 20.84 -12.01 -21.83
N LEU A 67 19.65 -11.47 -21.59
CA LEU A 67 19.04 -11.38 -20.25
C LEU A 67 18.68 -12.75 -19.67
N TYR A 68 18.24 -13.69 -20.51
CA TYR A 68 17.94 -15.05 -20.06
C TYR A 68 19.20 -15.84 -19.73
N ALA A 69 20.27 -15.67 -20.52
CA ALA A 69 21.58 -16.30 -20.26
C ALA A 69 22.22 -15.84 -18.94
N THR A 70 22.02 -14.58 -18.54
CA THR A 70 22.50 -14.04 -17.25
C THR A 70 21.53 -14.24 -16.09
N GLY A 71 20.34 -14.80 -16.36
CA GLY A 71 19.28 -14.96 -15.36
C GLY A 71 18.68 -13.64 -14.85
N ALA A 72 18.86 -12.54 -15.58
CA ALA A 72 18.42 -11.22 -15.19
C ALA A 72 16.90 -11.05 -15.30
N ASN A 73 16.35 -10.27 -14.38
CA ASN A 73 14.96 -9.85 -14.32
C ASN A 73 14.86 -8.35 -14.62
N VAL A 74 13.66 -7.87 -14.97
CA VAL A 74 13.31 -6.44 -14.87
C VAL A 74 12.88 -6.17 -13.44
N ILE A 75 13.43 -5.12 -12.82
CA ILE A 75 13.04 -4.66 -11.48
C ILE A 75 12.40 -3.28 -11.64
N ILE A 76 11.25 -3.11 -11.00
CA ILE A 76 10.59 -1.83 -10.78
C ILE A 76 10.50 -1.58 -9.27
N ALA A 77 10.98 -0.42 -8.84
CA ALA A 77 10.78 0.11 -7.50
C ALA A 77 10.03 1.46 -7.55
N LYS A 78 9.44 1.86 -6.44
CA LYS A 78 9.10 3.26 -6.18
C LYS A 78 10.15 3.86 -5.26
N PRO A 79 10.62 5.10 -5.49
CA PRO A 79 11.61 5.72 -4.62
C PRO A 79 10.99 6.08 -3.27
N GLY A 80 11.65 5.66 -2.19
CA GLY A 80 11.37 6.15 -0.85
C GLY A 80 12.14 7.45 -0.54
N PRO A 81 11.83 8.12 0.59
CA PRO A 81 12.68 9.18 1.13
C PRO A 81 13.98 8.58 1.69
N GLY A 82 14.92 8.27 0.81
CA GLY A 82 16.23 7.67 1.11
C GLY A 82 16.41 6.24 0.57
N SER A 83 17.62 5.71 0.73
CA SER A 83 17.93 4.28 0.59
C SER A 83 17.47 3.56 1.87
N PRO A 84 16.92 2.34 1.79
CA PRO A 84 16.89 1.45 0.63
C PRO A 84 15.63 1.50 -0.22
N TYR A 85 15.76 0.97 -1.44
CA TYR A 85 14.65 0.68 -2.33
C TYR A 85 13.87 -0.55 -1.88
N VAL A 86 12.65 -0.68 -2.40
CA VAL A 86 11.86 -1.92 -2.30
C VAL A 86 11.53 -2.39 -3.71
N SER A 87 11.82 -3.66 -4.01
CA SER A 87 11.40 -4.28 -5.28
C SER A 87 9.89 -4.45 -5.32
N TRP A 88 9.18 -3.47 -5.87
CA TRP A 88 7.73 -3.56 -5.99
C TRP A 88 7.32 -4.63 -6.99
N GLN A 89 7.94 -4.67 -8.16
CA GLN A 89 7.68 -5.69 -9.17
C GLN A 89 8.97 -6.21 -9.77
N VAL A 90 9.09 -7.53 -9.85
CA VAL A 90 10.19 -8.23 -10.51
C VAL A 90 9.63 -9.32 -11.40
N PHE A 91 10.04 -9.33 -12.68
CA PHE A 91 9.59 -10.32 -13.64
C PHE A 91 10.65 -10.63 -14.69
N ARG A 92 10.50 -11.79 -15.35
CA ARG A 92 11.31 -12.15 -16.52
C ARG A 92 10.80 -11.40 -17.76
N PRO A 93 11.66 -10.66 -18.47
CA PRO A 93 11.23 -9.85 -19.61
C PRO A 93 10.71 -10.73 -20.74
N LEU A 94 9.53 -10.40 -21.29
CA LEU A 94 9.07 -10.85 -22.60
C LEU A 94 9.43 -9.80 -23.67
N ARG A 95 9.19 -10.08 -24.96
CA ARG A 95 9.43 -9.11 -26.05
C ARG A 95 8.65 -7.81 -25.83
N ASN A 96 7.39 -7.93 -25.40
CA ASN A 96 6.55 -6.82 -24.99
C ASN A 96 6.00 -7.13 -23.61
N ASN A 97 6.13 -6.18 -22.69
CA ASN A 97 5.59 -6.28 -21.35
C ASN A 97 4.68 -5.10 -21.09
N THR A 98 3.60 -5.34 -20.36
CA THR A 98 2.68 -4.30 -19.90
C THR A 98 2.51 -4.45 -18.40
N LEU A 99 2.93 -3.43 -17.66
CA LEU A 99 2.60 -3.23 -16.25
C LEU A 99 1.45 -2.23 -16.18
N SER A 100 0.38 -2.55 -15.48
CA SER A 100 -0.66 -1.58 -15.14
C SER A 100 -1.03 -1.64 -13.66
N TRP A 101 -1.43 -0.50 -13.09
CA TRP A 101 -1.81 -0.40 -11.68
C TRP A 101 -2.74 0.79 -11.45
N GLN A 102 -3.39 0.79 -10.29
CA GLN A 102 -4.18 1.92 -9.79
C GLN A 102 -3.42 2.60 -8.65
N GLU A 103 -3.50 3.92 -8.52
CA GLU A 103 -3.01 4.65 -7.33
C GLU A 103 -3.94 4.46 -6.11
N ALA A 104 -4.22 3.19 -5.79
CA ALA A 104 -4.81 2.71 -4.57
C ALA A 104 -3.74 1.96 -3.77
N TYR A 105 -3.51 2.39 -2.52
CA TYR A 105 -2.51 1.82 -1.64
C TYR A 105 -3.18 1.09 -0.47
N GLY A 106 -2.55 0.01 -0.01
CA GLY A 106 -2.79 -0.54 1.32
C GLY A 106 -1.60 -0.26 2.23
N ILE A 107 -1.79 -0.40 3.54
CA ILE A 107 -0.72 -0.25 4.55
C ILE A 107 -0.35 -1.64 5.05
N TYR A 108 0.93 -1.97 5.14
CA TYR A 108 1.38 -3.23 5.76
C TYR A 108 2.38 -2.97 6.90
N ILE A 109 2.54 -4.00 7.73
CA ILE A 109 3.54 -4.09 8.79
C ILE A 109 4.23 -5.44 8.66
N ALA A 110 5.55 -5.48 8.79
CA ALA A 110 6.39 -6.66 8.75
C ALA A 110 7.37 -6.67 9.93
N ASP A 111 7.69 -7.86 10.44
CA ASP A 111 8.75 -8.10 11.44
C ASP A 111 10.10 -8.37 10.74
N ALA A 112 10.43 -7.52 9.77
CA ALA A 112 11.57 -7.67 8.87
C ALA A 112 12.61 -6.54 9.09
N PRO A 113 13.93 -6.83 9.07
CA PRO A 113 14.96 -5.80 9.06
C PRO A 113 14.95 -5.00 7.75
N ILE A 114 15.42 -3.76 7.82
CA ILE A 114 15.73 -2.94 6.65
C ILE A 114 17.19 -3.21 6.26
N CYS A 115 17.43 -4.33 5.58
CA CYS A 115 18.75 -4.71 5.05
C CYS A 115 18.59 -5.44 3.70
N ASP A 116 19.68 -5.55 2.94
CA ASP A 116 19.65 -6.13 1.60
C ASP A 116 19.04 -7.55 1.56
N GLY A 117 18.20 -7.83 0.57
CA GLY A 117 17.52 -9.11 0.39
C GLY A 117 16.44 -9.43 1.42
N ALA A 118 16.18 -8.56 2.41
CA ALA A 118 15.17 -8.83 3.44
C ALA A 118 13.75 -8.87 2.85
N GLY A 119 13.08 -10.02 2.96
CA GLY A 119 11.70 -10.22 2.51
C GLY A 119 10.69 -9.52 3.42
N LEU A 120 9.82 -8.70 2.83
CA LEU A 120 8.85 -7.86 3.52
C LEU A 120 7.50 -8.58 3.70
N VAL A 121 7.50 -9.71 4.42
CA VAL A 121 6.28 -10.51 4.64
C VAL A 121 5.34 -9.79 5.62
N PRO A 122 4.10 -9.42 5.22
CA PRO A 122 3.16 -8.75 6.12
C PRO A 122 2.70 -9.64 7.28
N VAL A 123 2.69 -9.09 8.49
CA VAL A 123 2.09 -9.69 9.70
C VAL A 123 0.76 -9.05 10.08
N ALA A 124 0.50 -7.83 9.59
CA ALA A 124 -0.75 -7.09 9.72
C ALA A 124 -0.85 -6.05 8.59
N GLY A 125 -2.07 -5.61 8.25
CA GLY A 125 -2.26 -4.61 7.21
C GLY A 125 -3.68 -4.06 7.09
N VAL A 126 -3.80 -2.95 6.38
CA VAL A 126 -5.04 -2.37 5.86
C VAL A 126 -5.10 -2.73 4.36
N PRO A 127 -6.23 -3.27 3.85
CA PRO A 127 -6.40 -3.55 2.42
C PRO A 127 -6.12 -2.34 1.51
N SER A 128 -5.94 -2.60 0.22
CA SER A 128 -5.84 -1.52 -0.77
C SER A 128 -7.09 -0.64 -0.77
N GLY A 129 -6.91 0.66 -0.99
CA GLY A 129 -7.95 1.67 -0.75
C GLY A 129 -7.89 2.30 0.64
N ALA A 130 -6.73 2.25 1.31
CA ALA A 130 -6.49 3.07 2.49
C ALA A 130 -6.66 4.57 2.14
N VAL A 131 -7.18 5.34 3.08
CA VAL A 131 -7.47 6.77 2.90
C VAL A 131 -6.22 7.56 3.28
N MET A 132 -5.71 8.35 2.33
CA MET A 132 -4.61 9.29 2.56
C MET A 132 -5.07 10.45 3.47
N ASP A 133 -4.13 11.17 4.07
CA ASP A 133 -4.36 12.28 5.02
C ASP A 133 -4.97 11.80 6.36
N ARG A 134 -4.78 10.52 6.69
CA ARG A 134 -5.34 9.87 7.88
C ARG A 134 -4.28 9.16 8.70
N LEU A 135 -4.53 9.10 10.00
CA LEU A 135 -3.73 8.33 10.95
C LEU A 135 -4.37 6.97 11.20
N TYR A 136 -3.62 5.92 10.94
CA TYR A 136 -3.93 4.56 11.38
C TYR A 136 -3.17 4.26 12.67
N THR A 137 -3.70 3.36 13.50
CA THR A 137 -3.05 2.95 14.75
C THR A 137 -2.91 1.44 14.77
N LEU A 138 -1.67 0.96 14.87
CA LEU A 138 -1.37 -0.42 15.20
C LEU A 138 -1.50 -0.59 16.72
N ASP A 139 -2.51 -1.34 17.17
CA ASP A 139 -2.83 -1.52 18.58
C ASP A 139 -1.86 -2.47 19.33
N LYS A 140 -1.99 -2.55 20.66
CA LYS A 140 -1.16 -3.41 21.51
C LYS A 140 -1.30 -4.92 21.23
N LYS A 141 -2.32 -5.33 20.47
CA LYS A 141 -2.61 -6.73 20.08
C LYS A 141 -2.12 -7.05 18.67
N GLY A 142 -1.65 -6.07 17.90
CA GLY A 142 -1.18 -6.23 16.52
C GLY A 142 -2.25 -5.97 15.45
N ASN A 143 -3.42 -5.43 15.81
CA ASN A 143 -4.46 -5.04 14.84
C ASN A 143 -4.26 -3.59 14.39
N ILE A 144 -4.59 -3.27 13.13
CA ILE A 144 -4.62 -1.87 12.68
C ILE A 144 -6.06 -1.34 12.77
N SER A 145 -6.23 -0.18 13.39
CA SER A 145 -7.48 0.58 13.44
C SER A 145 -7.33 1.95 12.75
N GLY A 146 -8.46 2.57 12.40
CA GLY A 146 -8.53 3.83 11.65
C GLY A 146 -9.51 3.73 10.47
N PRO A 147 -9.53 4.73 9.56
CA PRO A 147 -8.74 5.97 9.60
C PRO A 147 -9.19 6.94 10.71
N GLY A 148 -8.23 7.45 11.48
CA GLY A 148 -8.40 8.59 12.39
C GLY A 148 -8.19 9.95 11.71
N THR A 149 -8.45 11.04 12.44
CA THR A 149 -8.36 12.42 11.92
C THR A 149 -6.97 13.02 11.89
N ASP A 150 -6.05 12.53 12.73
CA ASP A 150 -4.79 13.21 13.04
C ASP A 150 -3.67 12.84 12.05
N GLY A 151 -4.04 12.73 10.77
CA GLY A 151 -3.13 12.43 9.67
C GLY A 151 -2.36 13.66 9.19
N LEU A 152 -1.49 13.44 8.21
CA LEU A 152 -0.69 14.49 7.58
C LEU A 152 -1.06 14.63 6.10
N PRO A 153 -1.27 15.86 5.57
CA PRO A 153 -1.60 16.07 4.16
C PRO A 153 -0.56 15.48 3.21
N GLY A 154 -1.04 14.80 2.17
CA GLY A 154 -0.26 14.08 1.16
C GLY A 154 0.47 12.83 1.69
N ALA A 155 -0.02 12.20 2.77
CA ALA A 155 0.66 11.07 3.40
C ALA A 155 -0.29 10.03 4.00
N PHE A 156 0.23 8.82 4.14
CA PHE A 156 -0.30 7.78 5.00
C PHE A 156 0.49 7.79 6.31
N ALA A 157 -0.21 7.80 7.45
CA ALA A 157 0.42 7.77 8.77
C ALA A 157 0.01 6.52 9.55
N LEU A 158 0.96 5.88 10.23
CA LEU A 158 0.71 4.74 11.12
C LEU A 158 1.43 4.92 12.46
N LEU A 159 0.68 5.06 13.55
CA LEU A 159 1.20 5.04 14.92
C LEU A 159 1.44 3.59 15.38
N ASN A 160 2.68 3.29 15.79
CA ASN A 160 3.04 1.98 16.33
C ASN A 160 2.84 1.89 17.86
N ASN A 161 1.70 1.34 18.31
CA ASN A 161 1.48 0.98 19.71
C ASN A 161 1.71 -0.53 20.00
N TRP A 162 2.38 -1.27 19.12
CA TRP A 162 2.71 -2.68 19.32
C TRP A 162 4.19 -2.88 19.64
N ARG A 163 4.49 -3.40 20.84
CA ARG A 163 5.85 -3.74 21.24
C ARG A 163 6.10 -5.22 20.92
N ARG A 164 6.73 -5.48 19.77
CA ARG A 164 7.11 -6.83 19.29
C ARG A 164 8.59 -6.86 18.88
N GLY A 165 9.18 -8.05 18.93
CA GLY A 165 10.53 -8.32 18.41
C GLY A 165 11.59 -7.42 19.03
N ARG A 166 12.42 -6.81 18.17
CA ARG A 166 13.54 -5.93 18.55
C ARG A 166 13.12 -4.53 19.02
N GLY A 167 11.83 -4.23 19.09
CA GLY A 167 11.30 -2.89 19.44
C GLY A 167 11.22 -1.92 18.26
N CYS A 168 11.70 -2.34 17.07
CA CYS A 168 11.40 -1.75 15.78
C CYS A 168 10.58 -2.73 14.94
N LEU A 169 9.63 -2.20 14.17
CA LEU A 169 8.91 -2.90 13.12
C LEU A 169 9.21 -2.22 11.78
N THR A 170 8.97 -2.91 10.67
CA THR A 170 8.94 -2.28 9.36
C THR A 170 7.49 -2.06 8.97
N THR A 171 7.15 -0.86 8.49
CA THR A 171 5.84 -0.55 7.93
C THR A 171 6.00 0.14 6.60
N GLY A 172 5.03 -0.04 5.70
CA GLY A 172 5.12 0.47 4.36
C GLY A 172 3.77 0.51 3.67
N LEU A 173 3.78 0.98 2.43
CA LEU A 173 2.64 0.85 1.54
C LEU A 173 2.84 -0.37 0.65
N PHE A 174 1.75 -1.02 0.27
CA PHE A 174 1.71 -2.01 -0.80
C PHE A 174 0.73 -1.58 -1.88
N GLN A 175 0.94 -2.07 -3.10
CA GLN A 175 0.12 -1.73 -4.26
C GLN A 175 -0.01 -2.94 -5.18
N ASN A 176 -1.24 -3.20 -5.61
CA ASN A 176 -1.53 -4.26 -6.58
C ASN A 176 -1.20 -3.78 -8.00
N ALA A 177 -0.78 -4.70 -8.86
CA ALA A 177 -0.51 -4.45 -10.27
C ALA A 177 -0.99 -5.62 -11.13
N LEU A 178 -1.09 -5.40 -12.43
CA LEU A 178 -1.18 -6.45 -13.44
C LEU A 178 0.10 -6.42 -14.28
N ILE A 179 0.74 -7.57 -14.43
CA ILE A 179 1.91 -7.77 -15.30
C ILE A 179 1.50 -8.73 -16.39
N ASN A 180 1.50 -8.27 -17.65
CA ASN A 180 1.13 -9.06 -18.82
C ASN A 180 -0.25 -9.73 -18.68
N GLY A 181 -1.20 -9.01 -18.07
CA GLY A 181 -2.57 -9.48 -17.78
C GLY A 181 -2.71 -10.34 -16.52
N ARG A 182 -1.60 -10.75 -15.87
CA ARG A 182 -1.63 -11.49 -14.60
C ARG A 182 -1.64 -10.54 -13.40
N GLU A 183 -2.61 -10.68 -12.52
CA GLU A 183 -2.66 -9.93 -11.27
C GLU A 183 -1.53 -10.34 -10.30
N VAL A 184 -0.92 -9.33 -9.66
CA VAL A 184 0.08 -9.44 -8.60
C VAL A 184 -0.35 -8.52 -7.46
N THR A 185 -0.72 -9.11 -6.33
CA THR A 185 -1.31 -8.38 -5.19
C THR A 185 -0.35 -8.32 -4.00
N GLY A 186 -0.49 -7.29 -3.17
CA GLY A 186 0.18 -7.23 -1.86
C GLY A 186 1.68 -6.89 -1.85
N ASN A 187 2.33 -6.68 -3.00
CA ASN A 187 3.75 -6.30 -3.03
C ASN A 187 3.99 -4.91 -2.44
N ALA A 188 4.96 -4.80 -1.52
CA ALA A 188 5.38 -3.53 -0.96
C ALA A 188 5.97 -2.59 -2.03
N VAL A 189 5.61 -1.31 -1.94
CA VAL A 189 6.22 -0.20 -2.72
C VAL A 189 7.19 0.62 -1.88
N SER A 190 7.15 0.49 -0.55
CA SER A 190 7.97 1.24 0.39
C SER A 190 8.16 0.46 1.69
N ALA A 191 9.20 0.79 2.43
CA ALA A 191 9.50 0.22 3.74
C ALA A 191 10.16 1.30 4.62
N VAL A 192 9.61 1.53 5.81
CA VAL A 192 10.08 2.51 6.79
C VAL A 192 10.18 1.82 8.16
N PRO A 193 11.33 1.86 8.84
CA PRO A 193 11.45 1.34 10.19
C PRO A 193 10.72 2.27 11.18
N VAL A 194 9.89 1.70 12.04
CA VAL A 194 9.09 2.43 13.04
C VAL A 194 9.33 1.86 14.44
N LEU A 195 9.76 2.71 15.36
CA LEU A 195 9.92 2.38 16.77
C LEU A 195 8.57 2.33 17.48
N PHE A 196 8.51 1.61 18.60
CA PHE A 196 7.36 1.65 19.50
C PHE A 196 7.10 3.09 20.02
N GLN A 197 5.83 3.52 20.01
CA GLN A 197 5.35 4.89 20.26
C GLN A 197 5.69 5.93 19.18
N ASN A 198 6.28 5.55 18.05
CA ASN A 198 6.51 6.47 16.93
C ASN A 198 5.45 6.30 15.83
N THR A 199 5.21 7.39 15.09
CA THR A 199 4.39 7.38 13.88
C THR A 199 5.27 7.31 12.64
N ALA A 200 5.06 6.29 11.80
CA ALA A 200 5.60 6.27 10.45
C ALA A 200 4.77 7.20 9.56
N VAL A 201 5.43 7.95 8.68
CA VAL A 201 4.80 8.85 7.72
C VAL A 201 5.33 8.51 6.34
N ILE A 202 4.45 8.08 5.44
CA ILE A 202 4.81 7.57 4.12
C ILE A 202 4.09 8.39 3.06
N ARG A 203 4.85 8.99 2.16
CA ARG A 203 4.33 9.77 1.04
C ARG A 203 4.44 8.93 -0.24
N PRO A 204 3.33 8.67 -0.97
CA PRO A 204 3.41 8.10 -2.30
C PRO A 204 4.22 8.98 -3.24
N ALA A 205 4.93 8.37 -4.18
CA ALA A 205 5.59 9.06 -5.29
C ALA A 205 5.01 8.54 -6.61
N PRO A 206 4.69 9.43 -7.59
CA PRO A 206 4.22 9.03 -8.92
C PRO A 206 5.39 8.60 -9.84
N THR A 207 6.58 8.43 -9.27
CA THR A 207 7.80 8.03 -9.98
C THR A 207 8.04 6.53 -9.84
N LEU A 208 8.45 5.90 -10.94
CA LEU A 208 8.99 4.54 -10.97
C LEU A 208 10.49 4.60 -11.25
N GLN A 209 11.22 3.63 -10.71
CA GLN A 209 12.62 3.38 -11.02
C GLN A 209 12.77 1.98 -11.59
N LEU A 210 13.38 1.88 -12.77
CA LEU A 210 13.49 0.68 -13.58
C LEU A 210 14.97 0.36 -13.81
N TRP A 211 15.34 -0.90 -13.62
CA TRP A 211 16.64 -1.43 -14.01
C TRP A 211 16.55 -2.94 -14.27
N VAL A 212 17.68 -3.53 -14.63
CA VAL A 212 17.81 -4.96 -14.89
C VAL A 212 18.87 -5.53 -13.94
N GLN A 213 18.58 -6.63 -13.25
CA GLN A 213 19.52 -7.26 -12.31
C GLN A 213 19.16 -8.75 -12.13
N SER A 214 20.14 -9.58 -11.80
CA SER A 214 19.94 -10.98 -11.41
C SER A 214 19.76 -11.12 -9.88
N GLY A 215 19.30 -12.27 -9.41
CA GLY A 215 19.19 -12.59 -7.97
C GLY A 215 18.07 -11.86 -7.20
N VAL A 216 17.61 -10.70 -7.66
CA VAL A 216 16.51 -9.92 -7.06
C VAL A 216 15.17 -10.62 -7.26
N VAL A 217 14.32 -10.59 -6.23
CA VAL A 217 12.91 -11.04 -6.24
C VAL A 217 11.98 -9.89 -5.82
N SER A 218 10.68 -10.01 -6.08
CA SER A 218 9.68 -9.02 -5.61
C SER A 218 9.58 -9.01 -4.08
N ASN A 219 9.13 -7.88 -3.52
CA ASN A 219 8.83 -7.69 -2.11
C ASN A 219 10.05 -7.85 -1.18
N THR A 220 11.23 -7.43 -1.64
CA THR A 220 12.47 -7.38 -0.85
C THR A 220 13.06 -5.97 -0.77
N VAL A 221 13.80 -5.71 0.30
CA VAL A 221 14.63 -4.52 0.45
C VAL A 221 15.90 -4.62 -0.40
N ILE A 222 16.24 -3.54 -1.13
CA ILE A 222 17.44 -3.44 -1.98
C ILE A 222 18.22 -2.19 -1.56
N THR A 223 19.41 -2.42 -1.00
CA THR A 223 20.34 -1.38 -0.54
C THR A 223 21.35 -1.00 -1.63
N GLN A 224 21.72 -1.94 -2.49
CA GLN A 224 22.68 -1.77 -3.58
C GLN A 224 22.04 -2.11 -4.92
N VAL A 225 22.03 -1.14 -5.84
CA VAL A 225 21.63 -1.36 -7.23
C VAL A 225 22.89 -1.40 -8.09
N GLU A 226 23.09 -2.50 -8.80
CA GLU A 226 24.33 -2.80 -9.53
C GLU A 226 24.30 -2.38 -11.01
N SER A 227 23.18 -1.82 -11.46
CA SER A 227 22.94 -1.45 -12.85
C SER A 227 22.42 -0.02 -12.98
N PRO A 228 22.60 0.64 -14.15
CA PRO A 228 21.99 1.93 -14.42
C PRO A 228 20.47 1.93 -14.17
N VAL A 229 19.97 3.00 -13.54
CA VAL A 229 18.54 3.14 -13.18
C VAL A 229 17.88 4.21 -14.05
N THR A 230 16.86 3.81 -14.81
CA THR A 230 15.95 4.76 -15.47
C THR A 230 14.86 5.19 -14.49
N THR A 231 14.69 6.50 -14.30
CA THR A 231 13.55 7.06 -13.55
C THR A 231 12.47 7.52 -14.52
N LEU A 232 11.22 7.11 -14.28
CA LEU A 232 10.03 7.50 -15.04
C LEU A 232 9.05 8.24 -14.13
N THR A 233 8.49 9.35 -14.59
CA THR A 233 7.52 10.15 -13.82
C THR A 233 6.15 10.11 -14.50
N PHE A 234 5.16 9.61 -13.77
CA PHE A 234 3.75 9.60 -14.17
C PHE A 234 2.99 10.78 -13.54
N GLY A 235 1.75 11.00 -13.97
CA GLY A 235 0.93 12.16 -13.56
C GLY A 235 0.98 13.30 -14.57
N GLU A 236 0.33 14.43 -14.28
CA GLU A 236 0.24 15.59 -15.21
C GLU A 236 -0.27 15.21 -16.62
N GLY A 237 -1.25 14.29 -16.68
CA GLY A 237 -1.77 13.73 -17.95
C GLY A 237 -0.96 12.57 -18.53
N ARG A 238 0.22 12.25 -17.97
CA ARG A 238 1.04 11.08 -18.33
C ARG A 238 0.57 9.83 -17.57
N GLU A 239 -0.56 9.28 -18.01
CA GLU A 239 -1.08 8.00 -17.53
C GLU A 239 -0.37 6.79 -18.15
N ARG A 240 0.09 6.95 -19.40
CA ARG A 240 0.66 5.87 -20.22
C ARG A 240 2.08 6.25 -20.62
N LEU A 241 3.06 5.41 -20.31
CA LEU A 241 4.45 5.54 -20.76
C LEU A 241 4.92 4.27 -21.47
N ALA A 242 5.92 4.44 -22.31
CA ALA A 242 6.45 3.43 -23.21
C ALA A 242 7.98 3.55 -23.24
N VAL A 243 8.70 2.44 -22.99
CA VAL A 243 10.17 2.42 -22.96
C VAL A 243 10.76 1.17 -23.62
N ALA A 244 11.82 1.34 -24.39
CA ALA A 244 12.62 0.23 -24.91
C ALA A 244 13.90 0.07 -24.08
N TYR A 245 14.38 -1.16 -23.94
CA TYR A 245 15.70 -1.39 -23.34
C TYR A 245 16.80 -1.06 -24.34
N ASP A 246 17.76 -0.23 -23.94
CA ASP A 246 19.04 -0.03 -24.62
C ASP A 246 20.08 -0.92 -23.95
N ALA A 247 20.62 -1.88 -24.70
CA ALA A 247 21.57 -2.85 -24.17
C ALA A 247 23.03 -2.40 -24.23
N ASP A 248 23.32 -1.30 -24.94
CA ASP A 248 24.67 -0.75 -25.03
C ASP A 248 24.89 0.27 -23.90
N ALA A 249 23.84 1.02 -23.53
CA ALA A 249 23.83 1.90 -22.36
C ALA A 249 23.31 1.24 -21.07
N GLY A 250 22.66 0.07 -21.15
CA GLY A 250 22.12 -0.67 -20.00
C GLY A 250 20.90 -0.02 -19.32
N ILE A 251 20.24 0.92 -20.00
CA ILE A 251 19.11 1.72 -19.48
C ILE A 251 17.83 1.49 -20.29
N PHE A 252 16.70 1.93 -19.75
CA PHE A 252 15.47 2.08 -20.51
C PHE A 252 15.38 3.49 -21.10
N ILE A 253 15.11 3.59 -22.40
CA ILE A 253 14.92 4.85 -23.14
C ILE A 253 13.45 5.01 -23.58
N PRO A 254 12.92 6.24 -23.72
CA PRO A 254 11.56 6.45 -24.23
C PRO A 254 11.37 5.83 -25.62
N ALA A 255 10.25 5.13 -25.80
CA ALA A 255 9.83 4.54 -27.08
C ALA A 255 8.52 5.19 -27.56
N ALA A 256 8.27 5.20 -28.87
CA ALA A 256 7.01 5.72 -29.39
C ALA A 256 5.88 4.73 -29.05
N THR A 257 4.73 5.23 -28.59
CA THR A 257 3.57 4.38 -28.27
C THR A 257 3.07 3.58 -29.47
N GLY A 258 3.34 4.06 -30.69
CA GLY A 258 3.02 3.38 -31.95
C GLY A 258 3.82 2.09 -32.19
N ASP A 259 5.04 1.97 -31.64
CA ASP A 259 5.89 0.79 -31.85
C ASP A 259 5.32 -0.46 -31.14
N TYR A 260 4.42 -0.27 -30.18
CA TYR A 260 3.68 -1.33 -29.48
C TYR A 260 2.45 -1.81 -30.25
N ALA A 261 1.94 -1.03 -31.20
CA ALA A 261 0.72 -1.37 -31.95
C ALA A 261 0.90 -2.59 -32.87
N ALA A 262 2.14 -2.98 -33.17
CA ALA A 262 2.46 -4.18 -33.93
C ALA A 262 2.39 -5.48 -33.11
N ALA A 263 2.13 -5.43 -31.80
CA ALA A 263 2.24 -6.58 -30.90
C ALA A 263 0.93 -6.91 -30.16
N VAL A 264 0.18 -7.84 -30.78
CA VAL A 264 -0.91 -8.65 -30.16
C VAL A 264 -2.20 -7.88 -29.84
N PRO A 265 -3.23 -7.92 -30.71
CA PRO A 265 -4.59 -7.78 -30.25
C PRO A 265 -4.90 -8.89 -29.24
N ILE A 266 -5.48 -8.54 -28.09
CA ILE A 266 -5.95 -9.51 -27.10
C ILE A 266 -6.98 -10.40 -27.82
N PRO A 267 -6.80 -11.74 -27.87
CA PRO A 267 -7.87 -12.60 -28.36
C PRO A 267 -9.05 -12.46 -27.40
N GLU A 268 -10.13 -11.90 -27.91
CA GLU A 268 -11.41 -11.79 -27.21
C GLU A 268 -11.81 -13.19 -26.73
N LEU A 269 -11.75 -13.41 -25.42
CA LEU A 269 -12.13 -14.68 -24.82
C LEU A 269 -13.64 -14.84 -24.98
N GLY A 270 -14.04 -15.49 -26.08
CA GLY A 270 -15.40 -15.93 -26.32
C GLY A 270 -15.85 -16.89 -25.24
N MET A 271 -16.41 -16.35 -24.16
CA MET A 271 -17.22 -17.09 -23.22
C MET A 271 -18.51 -17.51 -23.93
N VAL A 272 -18.52 -18.75 -24.40
CA VAL A 272 -19.76 -19.48 -24.64
C VAL A 272 -20.36 -19.80 -23.26
N TRP A 273 -21.61 -19.38 -23.05
CA TRP A 273 -22.42 -19.73 -21.88
C TRP A 273 -23.02 -21.14 -22.04
#